data_AF-A0A0Q9TLV8-F1
#
_entry.id   AF-A0A0Q9TLV8-F1
#
_cell.length_a   1.000
_cell.length_b   1.000
_cell.length_c   1.000
_cell.angle_alpha   90.00
_cell.angle_beta   90.00
_cell.angle_gamma   90.00
#
_symmetry.space_group_name_H-M   'P 1'
#
loop_
_entity.id
_entity.type
_entity.pdbx_description
1 polymer ?
#
loop_
_entity_poly.entity_id
_entity_poly.type
_entity_poly.pdbx_seq_one_letter_code
_entity_poly.pdbx_strand_id
1 'polypeptide(L)'
;MTSPLDRLKKAAQAVAGAPHVFNAARAAGASSSAAADVMAASAAAVQVAASHTDGTPGMQNAIRHFVWQAYIAGRHGAAVAEAVAAAHEEGRDTPHDTRVDLHNNAVGRAWGVAHSAEIGQGSMPDALGRLAVVATQKWAADELIWVRSH
;
A
#
# COMPACT_ATOMS: atom_id res chain seq x y z
N MET A 1 -2.22 -24.98 10.80
CA MET A 1 -1.77 -24.12 11.92
C MET A 1 -0.38 -23.60 11.57
N THR A 2 -0.24 -22.30 11.29
CA THR A 2 1.06 -21.71 10.92
C THR A 2 1.98 -21.65 12.14
N SER A 3 3.19 -22.19 11.99
CA SER A 3 4.18 -22.27 13.06
C SER A 3 4.58 -20.86 13.53
N PRO A 4 4.91 -20.65 14.82
CA PRO A 4 5.51 -19.41 15.32
C PRO A 4 6.74 -18.98 14.50
N LEU A 5 7.51 -19.96 13.97
CA LEU A 5 8.66 -19.71 13.10
C LEU A 5 8.26 -19.16 11.73
N ASP A 6 7.11 -19.58 11.17
CA ASP A 6 6.59 -19.02 9.92
C ASP A 6 6.08 -17.58 10.10
N ARG A 7 5.53 -17.26 11.28
CA ARG A 7 5.14 -15.88 11.63
C ARG A 7 6.36 -14.99 11.77
N LEU A 8 7.43 -15.49 12.39
CA LEU A 8 8.71 -14.78 12.51
C LEU A 8 9.40 -14.61 11.15
N LYS A 9 9.37 -15.62 10.27
CA LYS A 9 9.92 -15.51 8.91
C LYS A 9 9.16 -14.52 8.04
N LYS A 10 7.82 -14.51 8.12
CA LYS A 10 6.98 -13.50 7.43
C LYS A 10 7.17 -12.11 8.00
N ALA A 11 7.29 -11.97 9.32
CA ALA A 11 7.65 -10.70 9.95
C ALA A 11 9.05 -10.24 9.53
N ALA A 12 10.04 -11.14 9.49
CA ALA A 12 11.39 -10.84 9.05
C ALA A 12 11.49 -10.52 7.54
N GLN A 13 10.70 -11.17 6.67
CA GLN A 13 10.60 -10.81 5.25
C GLN A 13 9.88 -9.48 5.04
N ALA A 14 8.85 -9.17 5.85
CA ALA A 14 8.28 -7.82 5.90
C ALA A 14 9.30 -6.78 6.40
N VAL A 15 10.26 -7.20 7.23
CA VAL A 15 11.38 -6.38 7.73
C VAL A 15 12.57 -6.30 6.75
N ALA A 16 12.74 -7.23 5.80
CA ALA A 16 13.87 -7.17 4.85
C ALA A 16 13.74 -6.02 3.82
N GLY A 17 12.52 -5.65 3.43
CA GLY A 17 12.24 -4.42 2.67
C GLY A 17 12.05 -3.17 3.55
N ALA A 18 11.89 -3.35 4.87
CA ALA A 18 11.51 -2.27 5.80
C ALA A 18 12.53 -1.13 5.96
N PRO A 19 13.87 -1.37 5.95
CA PRO A 19 14.84 -0.28 6.00
C PRO A 19 14.69 0.68 4.82
N HIS A 20 14.45 0.15 3.62
CA HIS A 20 14.36 0.96 2.40
C HIS A 20 13.11 1.85 2.40
N VAL A 21 11.96 1.30 2.78
CA VAL A 21 10.71 2.06 2.89
C VAL A 21 10.78 3.14 3.96
N PHE A 22 11.32 2.80 5.14
CA PHE A 22 11.54 3.77 6.20
C PHE A 22 12.46 4.90 5.74
N ASN A 23 13.62 4.55 5.16
CA ASN A 23 14.60 5.53 4.70
C ASN A 23 14.04 6.41 3.58
N ALA A 24 13.26 5.84 2.65
CA ALA A 24 12.61 6.60 1.59
C ALA A 24 11.61 7.62 2.15
N ALA A 25 10.78 7.21 3.12
CA ALA A 25 9.87 8.14 3.80
C ALA A 25 10.63 9.25 4.52
N ARG A 26 11.73 8.91 5.23
CA ARG A 26 12.59 9.89 5.92
C ARG A 26 13.26 10.86 4.95
N ALA A 27 13.77 10.36 3.82
CA ALA A 27 14.40 11.18 2.78
C ALA A 27 13.39 12.15 2.12
N ALA A 28 12.12 11.74 2.04
CA ALA A 28 11.02 12.60 1.58
C ALA A 28 10.51 13.59 2.65
N GLY A 29 11.14 13.64 3.83
CA GLY A 29 10.83 14.61 4.89
C GLY A 29 9.88 14.11 5.98
N ALA A 30 9.43 12.86 5.96
CA ALA A 30 8.62 12.29 7.04
C ALA A 30 9.45 12.22 8.33
N SER A 31 8.84 12.47 9.50
CA SER A 31 9.49 12.21 10.80
C SER A 31 9.73 10.71 11.04
N SER A 32 10.48 10.34 12.07
CA SER A 32 10.65 8.91 12.43
C SER A 32 9.33 8.22 12.79
N SER A 33 8.42 8.92 13.47
CA SER A 33 7.10 8.37 13.81
C SER A 33 6.22 8.23 12.56
N ALA A 34 6.25 9.21 11.65
CA ALA A 34 5.54 9.13 10.37
C ALA A 34 6.08 8.00 9.49
N ALA A 35 7.41 7.84 9.41
CA ALA A 35 8.02 6.73 8.67
C ALA A 35 7.68 5.36 9.28
N ALA A 36 7.56 5.26 10.61
CA ALA A 36 7.08 4.04 11.27
C ALA A 36 5.60 3.75 10.96
N ASP A 37 4.76 4.78 10.94
CA ASP A 37 3.34 4.67 10.54
C ASP A 37 3.20 4.21 9.07
N VAL A 38 4.02 4.76 8.17
CA VAL A 38 4.11 4.32 6.75
C VAL A 38 4.44 2.83 6.64
N MET A 39 5.41 2.33 7.40
CA MET A 39 5.75 0.89 7.40
C MET A 39 4.59 0.05 7.91
N ALA A 40 3.96 0.48 9.01
CA ALA A 40 2.84 -0.24 9.60
C ALA A 40 1.64 -0.29 8.64
N ALA A 41 1.33 0.83 7.98
CA ALA A 41 0.25 0.91 6.98
C ALA A 41 0.54 0.04 5.76
N SER A 42 1.78 0.05 5.26
CA SER A 42 2.21 -0.79 4.13
C SER A 42 2.04 -2.27 4.44
N ALA A 43 2.41 -2.70 5.65
CA ALA A 43 2.22 -4.09 6.10
C ALA A 43 0.75 -4.44 6.34
N ALA A 44 -0.03 -3.53 6.93
CA ALA A 44 -1.45 -3.75 7.22
C ALA A 44 -2.30 -3.81 5.92
N ALA A 45 -1.94 -3.04 4.89
CA ALA A 45 -2.62 -3.05 3.60
C ALA A 45 -2.64 -4.43 2.94
N VAL A 46 -1.63 -5.29 3.17
CA VAL A 46 -1.62 -6.68 2.69
C VAL A 46 -2.79 -7.48 3.29
N GLN A 47 -2.99 -7.36 4.60
CA GLN A 47 -4.03 -8.09 5.33
C GLN A 47 -5.42 -7.55 4.98
N VAL A 48 -5.54 -6.23 4.89
CA VAL A 48 -6.78 -5.54 4.52
C VAL A 48 -7.20 -5.89 3.09
N ALA A 49 -6.27 -5.90 2.14
CA ALA A 49 -6.58 -6.31 0.77
C ALA A 49 -7.01 -7.79 0.71
N ALA A 50 -6.34 -8.68 1.45
CA ALA A 50 -6.72 -10.09 1.49
C ALA A 50 -8.15 -10.32 2.02
N SER A 51 -8.62 -9.51 2.97
CA SER A 51 -9.97 -9.65 3.54
C SER A 51 -11.09 -9.04 2.70
N HIS A 52 -10.76 -8.28 1.65
CA HIS A 52 -11.71 -7.57 0.78
C HIS A 52 -11.76 -8.11 -0.65
N THR A 53 -11.24 -9.31 -0.88
CA THR A 53 -11.25 -9.97 -2.19
C THR A 53 -11.75 -11.40 -2.10
N ASP A 54 -12.15 -11.95 -3.23
CA ASP A 54 -12.48 -13.37 -3.40
C ASP A 54 -11.24 -14.28 -3.55
N GLY A 55 -10.04 -13.73 -3.32
CA GLY A 55 -8.77 -14.40 -3.53
C GLY A 55 -8.18 -14.23 -4.93
N THR A 56 -8.83 -13.48 -5.84
CA THR A 56 -8.26 -13.12 -7.15
C THR A 56 -6.95 -12.34 -6.95
N PRO A 57 -5.78 -12.88 -7.38
CA PRO A 57 -4.48 -12.27 -7.09
C PRO A 57 -4.37 -10.82 -7.60
N GLY A 58 -4.94 -10.55 -8.78
CA GLY A 58 -4.93 -9.24 -9.39
C GLY A 58 -5.71 -8.19 -8.62
N MET A 59 -6.91 -8.56 -8.16
CA MET A 59 -7.75 -7.69 -7.35
C MET A 59 -7.07 -7.39 -6.01
N GLN A 60 -6.48 -8.41 -5.37
CA GLN A 60 -5.78 -8.24 -4.09
C GLN A 60 -4.58 -7.30 -4.25
N ASN A 61 -3.80 -7.48 -5.32
CA ASN A 61 -2.66 -6.62 -5.61
C ASN A 61 -3.11 -5.17 -5.87
N ALA A 62 -4.11 -4.97 -6.73
CA ALA A 62 -4.64 -3.66 -7.05
C ALA A 62 -5.19 -2.92 -5.82
N ILE A 63 -5.97 -3.60 -4.98
CA ILE A 63 -6.51 -3.04 -3.75
C ILE A 63 -5.39 -2.69 -2.77
N ARG A 64 -4.40 -3.58 -2.58
CA ARG A 64 -3.22 -3.29 -1.74
C ARG A 64 -2.53 -2.00 -2.21
N HIS A 65 -2.28 -1.90 -3.52
CA HIS A 65 -1.58 -0.77 -4.13
C HIS A 65 -2.36 0.55 -4.06
N PHE A 66 -3.69 0.50 -4.13
CA PHE A 66 -4.52 1.66 -3.90
C PHE A 66 -4.50 2.09 -2.42
N VAL A 67 -4.77 1.15 -1.50
CA VAL A 67 -5.03 1.43 -0.08
C VAL A 67 -3.84 2.09 0.60
N TRP A 68 -2.64 1.51 0.48
CA TRP A 68 -1.46 2.07 1.14
C TRP A 68 -1.06 3.44 0.58
N GLN A 69 -1.21 3.70 -0.73
CA GLN A 69 -0.86 4.98 -1.35
C GLN A 69 -1.87 6.04 -1.00
N ALA A 70 -3.16 5.71 -0.96
CA ALA A 70 -4.18 6.62 -0.49
C ALA A 70 -3.92 7.02 0.98
N TYR A 71 -3.66 6.04 1.84
CA TYR A 71 -3.37 6.29 3.25
C TYR A 71 -2.13 7.18 3.44
N ILE A 72 -1.00 6.82 2.82
CA ILE A 72 0.26 7.55 2.97
C ILE A 72 0.11 8.97 2.40
N ALA A 73 -0.49 9.13 1.23
CA ALA A 73 -0.68 10.44 0.63
C ALA A 73 -1.62 11.33 1.45
N GLY A 74 -2.70 10.76 1.98
CA GLY A 74 -3.68 11.50 2.79
C GLY A 74 -3.14 11.92 4.16
N ARG A 75 -2.26 11.11 4.77
CA ARG A 75 -1.77 11.35 6.14
C ARG A 75 -0.41 12.02 6.20
N HIS A 76 0.45 11.74 5.21
CA HIS A 76 1.86 12.16 5.19
C HIS A 76 2.25 12.93 3.93
N GLY A 77 1.31 13.13 3.00
CA GLY A 77 1.50 13.90 1.77
C GLY A 77 1.99 13.09 0.58
N ALA A 78 1.76 13.63 -0.62
CA ALA A 78 2.05 12.97 -1.89
C ALA A 78 3.54 12.62 -2.07
N ALA A 79 4.44 13.52 -1.67
CA ALA A 79 5.89 13.31 -1.81
C ALA A 79 6.40 12.08 -1.04
N VAL A 80 5.88 11.85 0.17
CA VAL A 80 6.20 10.66 0.98
C VAL A 80 5.64 9.41 0.30
N ALA A 81 4.40 9.46 -0.19
CA ALA A 81 3.79 8.34 -0.90
C ALA A 81 4.58 7.96 -2.17
N GLU A 82 5.06 8.94 -2.92
CA GLU A 82 5.88 8.75 -4.12
C GLU A 82 7.22 8.08 -3.82
N ALA A 83 7.96 8.60 -2.84
CA ALA A 83 9.23 8.01 -2.44
C ALA A 83 9.06 6.57 -1.97
N VAL A 84 7.99 6.29 -1.21
CA VAL A 84 7.67 4.94 -0.76
C VAL A 84 7.27 4.02 -1.90
N ALA A 85 6.48 4.50 -2.87
CA ALA A 85 6.15 3.71 -4.07
C ALA A 85 7.42 3.33 -4.83
N ALA A 86 8.29 4.31 -5.10
CA ALA A 86 9.56 4.09 -5.80
C ALA A 86 10.45 3.09 -5.06
N ALA A 87 10.55 3.18 -3.72
CA ALA A 87 11.32 2.25 -2.91
C ALA A 87 10.79 0.81 -2.93
N HIS A 88 9.49 0.61 -3.17
CA HIS A 88 8.92 -0.73 -3.36
C HIS A 88 9.13 -1.27 -4.77
N GLU A 89 9.37 -0.43 -5.77
CA GLU A 89 9.71 -0.85 -7.12
C GLU A 89 11.22 -1.13 -7.28
N GLU A 90 12.06 -0.56 -6.41
CA GLU A 90 13.51 -0.77 -6.43
C GLU A 90 13.86 -2.25 -6.16
N GLY A 91 14.46 -2.92 -7.15
CA GLY A 91 14.84 -4.33 -7.09
C GLY A 91 13.82 -5.34 -7.65
N ARG A 92 12.73 -4.89 -8.31
CA ARG A 92 11.83 -5.77 -9.05
C ARG A 92 12.21 -5.86 -10.54
N ASP A 93 12.59 -7.06 -10.99
CA ASP A 93 13.08 -7.34 -12.34
C ASP A 93 11.98 -7.70 -13.37
N THR A 94 10.69 -7.51 -13.07
CA THR A 94 9.57 -7.81 -14.00
C THR A 94 8.87 -6.53 -14.51
N PRO A 95 9.19 -6.05 -15.73
CA PRO A 95 8.71 -4.75 -16.25
C PRO A 95 7.20 -4.59 -16.41
N HIS A 96 6.46 -5.70 -16.53
CA HIS A 96 5.03 -5.69 -16.81
C HIS A 96 4.18 -5.49 -15.54
N ASP A 97 4.63 -6.03 -14.41
CA ASP A 97 3.97 -5.86 -13.11
C ASP A 97 4.10 -4.41 -12.62
N THR A 98 5.21 -3.75 -12.96
CA THR A 98 5.49 -2.35 -12.58
C THR A 98 4.45 -1.36 -13.13
N ARG A 99 3.96 -1.50 -14.37
CA ARG A 99 2.97 -0.53 -14.91
C ARG A 99 1.63 -0.59 -14.18
N VAL A 100 1.18 -1.80 -13.84
CA VAL A 100 -0.07 -2.02 -13.09
C VAL A 100 0.05 -1.43 -11.69
N ASP A 101 1.16 -1.71 -11.02
CA ASP A 101 1.43 -1.19 -9.67
C ASP A 101 1.55 0.33 -9.68
N LEU A 102 2.26 0.91 -10.65
CA LEU A 102 2.38 2.37 -10.81
C LEU A 102 1.02 3.04 -11.03
N HIS A 103 0.16 2.47 -11.87
CA HIS A 103 -1.20 3.00 -12.09
C HIS A 103 -2.03 2.96 -10.81
N ASN A 104 -2.13 1.80 -10.17
CA ASN A 104 -2.92 1.63 -8.96
C ASN A 104 -2.39 2.50 -7.81
N ASN A 105 -1.06 2.65 -7.71
CA ASN A 105 -0.41 3.56 -6.78
C ASN A 105 -0.79 5.03 -7.06
N ALA A 106 -0.80 5.45 -8.33
CA ALA A 106 -1.16 6.82 -8.72
C ALA A 106 -2.64 7.13 -8.42
N VAL A 107 -3.55 6.20 -8.72
CA VAL A 107 -4.98 6.33 -8.39
C VAL A 107 -5.17 6.45 -6.87
N GLY A 108 -4.51 5.59 -6.10
CA GLY A 108 -4.51 5.66 -4.63
C GLY A 108 -4.03 7.00 -4.11
N ARG A 109 -2.85 7.45 -4.57
CA ARG A 109 -2.25 8.72 -4.15
C ARG A 109 -3.14 9.92 -4.45
N ALA A 110 -3.69 10.01 -5.66
CA ALA A 110 -4.57 11.10 -6.06
C ALA A 110 -5.83 11.14 -5.19
N TRP A 111 -6.43 9.98 -4.92
CA TRP A 111 -7.58 9.88 -4.01
C TRP A 111 -7.20 10.31 -2.59
N GLY A 112 -6.05 9.84 -2.09
CA GLY A 112 -5.54 10.17 -0.76
C GLY A 112 -5.33 11.66 -0.53
N VAL A 113 -4.72 12.35 -1.50
CA VAL A 113 -4.55 13.82 -1.45
C VAL A 113 -5.91 14.52 -1.37
N ALA A 114 -6.85 14.12 -2.23
CA ALA A 114 -8.18 14.72 -2.29
C ALA A 114 -9.01 14.50 -1.01
N HIS A 115 -8.76 13.42 -0.27
CA HIS A 115 -9.52 13.02 0.94
C HIS A 115 -8.66 13.04 2.21
N SER A 116 -7.59 13.83 2.23
CA SER A 116 -6.64 13.90 3.35
C SER A 116 -7.29 14.18 4.70
N ALA A 117 -8.29 15.07 4.75
CA ALA A 117 -9.03 15.39 5.96
C ALA A 117 -9.79 14.17 6.56
N GLU A 118 -10.32 13.29 5.71
CA GLU A 118 -11.03 12.08 6.13
C GLU A 118 -10.05 10.97 6.58
N ILE A 119 -8.96 10.80 5.84
CA ILE A 119 -7.92 9.80 6.12
C ILE A 119 -7.17 10.13 7.42
N GLY A 120 -6.95 11.41 7.69
CA GLY A 120 -6.29 11.89 8.90
C GLY A 120 -7.06 11.60 10.19
N GLN A 121 -8.35 11.25 10.10
CA GLN A 121 -9.21 10.97 11.25
C GLN A 121 -9.23 9.49 11.63
N GLY A 122 -9.16 9.24 12.94
CA GLY A 122 -9.31 7.91 13.53
C GLY A 122 -8.05 7.06 13.47
N SER A 123 -8.23 5.77 13.76
CA SER A 123 -7.15 4.80 13.80
C SER A 123 -6.72 4.37 12.39
N MET A 124 -5.48 3.93 12.24
CA MET A 124 -4.98 3.35 10.99
C MET A 124 -5.84 2.17 10.51
N PRO A 125 -6.20 1.16 11.35
CA PRO A 125 -7.09 0.08 10.92
C PRO A 125 -8.41 0.55 10.33
N ASP A 126 -9.07 1.55 10.95
CA ASP A 126 -10.33 2.07 10.45
C ASP A 126 -10.16 2.78 9.10
N ALA A 127 -9.10 3.58 8.96
CA ALA A 127 -8.80 4.27 7.72
C ALA A 127 -8.51 3.28 6.58
N LEU A 128 -7.69 2.24 6.83
CA LEU A 128 -7.39 1.22 5.83
C LEU A 128 -8.63 0.40 5.46
N GLY A 129 -9.50 0.08 6.42
CA GLY A 129 -10.79 -0.59 6.16
C GLY A 129 -11.71 0.23 5.26
N ARG A 130 -11.87 1.54 5.52
CA ARG A 130 -12.65 2.43 4.64
C ARG A 130 -12.04 2.52 3.24
N LEU A 131 -10.72 2.67 3.16
CA LEU A 131 -10.00 2.72 1.88
C LEU A 131 -10.16 1.42 1.07
N ALA A 132 -10.24 0.27 1.72
CA ALA A 132 -10.47 -1.00 1.03
C ALA A 132 -11.84 -1.07 0.38
N VAL A 133 -12.88 -0.53 1.03
CA VAL A 133 -14.22 -0.39 0.44
C VAL A 133 -14.19 0.54 -0.77
N VAL A 134 -13.45 1.64 -0.72
CA VAL A 134 -13.26 2.51 -1.89
C VAL A 134 -12.51 1.77 -3.00
N ALA A 135 -11.48 1.00 -2.65
CA ALA A 135 -10.70 0.24 -3.61
C ALA A 135 -11.54 -0.82 -4.33
N THR A 136 -12.46 -1.52 -3.64
CA THR A 136 -13.36 -2.49 -4.28
C THR A 136 -14.34 -1.82 -5.23
N GLN A 137 -14.83 -0.63 -4.89
CA GLN A 137 -15.68 0.17 -5.80
C GLN A 137 -14.90 0.60 -7.04
N LYS A 138 -13.65 1.06 -6.89
CA LYS A 138 -12.79 1.45 -8.01
C LYS A 138 -12.38 0.27 -8.89
N TRP A 139 -12.16 -0.89 -8.30
CA TRP A 139 -11.97 -2.13 -9.04
C TRP A 139 -13.20 -2.49 -9.87
N ALA A 140 -14.40 -2.43 -9.27
CA ALA A 140 -15.65 -2.71 -9.98
C ALA A 140 -15.97 -1.69 -11.09
N ALA A 141 -15.38 -0.49 -11.03
CA ALA A 141 -15.51 0.56 -12.03
C ALA A 141 -14.36 0.57 -13.07
N ASP A 142 -13.51 -0.46 -13.10
CA ASP A 142 -12.33 -0.56 -13.97
C ASP A 142 -11.32 0.60 -13.84
N GLU A 143 -11.36 1.33 -12.71
CA GLU A 143 -10.37 2.38 -12.40
C GLU A 143 -9.05 1.80 -11.89
N LEU A 144 -9.11 0.62 -11.26
CA LEU A 144 -7.93 -0.15 -10.89
C LEU A 144 -7.69 -1.24 -11.92
N ILE A 145 -6.44 -1.43 -12.31
CA ILE A 145 -6.10 -2.33 -13.41
C ILE A 145 -5.35 -3.57 -12.91
N TRP A 146 -5.45 -4.63 -13.71
CA TRP A 146 -4.66 -5.84 -13.60
C TRP A 146 -4.52 -6.47 -14.98
N VAL A 147 -3.39 -7.12 -15.25
CA VAL A 147 -3.23 -7.93 -16.45
C VAL A 147 -3.08 -9.39 -16.02
N ARG A 148 -3.96 -10.27 -16.51
CA ARG A 148 -3.83 -11.70 -16.24
C ARG A 148 -2.54 -12.22 -16.86
N SER A 149 -1.70 -12.84 -16.03
CA SER A 149 -0.62 -13.70 -16.51
C SER A 149 -1.26 -14.85 -17.29
N HIS A 150 -0.83 -15.04 -18.54
CA HIS A 150 -1.25 -16.16 -19.38
C HIS A 150 -0.62 -17.47 -18.91
#